data_AF-V9IIY2-F1
#
_entry.id   AF-V9IIY2-F1
#
_cell.length_a   1.000
_cell.length_b   1.000
_cell.length_c   1.000
_cell.angle_alpha   90.00
_cell.angle_beta   90.00
_cell.angle_gamma   90.00
#
_symmetry.space_group_name_H-M   'P 1'
#
loop_
_entity.id
_entity.type
_entity.pdbx_description
1 polymer ?
#
loop_
_entity_poly.entity_id
_entity_poly.type
_entity_poly.pdbx_seq_one_letter_code
_entity_poly.pdbx_strand_id
1 'polypeptide(L)'
;MDVNPGPAPQQLPLMDDFYIIAQESPLLENPKTLRNLIRNIGGGSSPILNRKPGTSTKKVVESEVISTKRTNTKGKINSINKSEPVNKRSISCDSRLTSSRKRDSSIDTVAERKAKDKIDSTYILLSQEEYTEHKTSIIQCKSNASGSYVATGDADGIIKVWTPIPSPKTVTTFVSTPANSNKAITALDWISKNERYFLHGDNNGLIQLHDTRDYKTLWDIQHENSRIITLLCNPTESTFVCSVSDSNEGKLLLYDIKTRKLERILPMEQNVTALCSAFNHNGQLLITGLSNGNILIHDLRRNEIIDNISCHASPIIDIELINDYTNICTQSEDGKLCQRSLNHSGKILWETKIKVEKNTVHGKLFTFDQSGNYMLLCTQTGGNIYKMPPGTQAKILELGGHKGTLCCDWSTANQSGTCITGGAEGKVRVSTLLSP
;
A
#
# COMPACT_ATOMS: atom_id res chain seq x y z
N MET A 1 27.59 -91.20 -24.98
CA MET A 1 27.63 -89.75 -25.29
C MET A 1 26.19 -89.33 -25.13
N ASP A 2 25.82 -88.90 -23.94
CA ASP A 2 24.42 -88.80 -23.54
C ASP A 2 24.15 -87.36 -23.15
N VAL A 3 23.29 -86.73 -23.94
CA VAL A 3 22.92 -85.32 -23.78
C VAL A 3 21.74 -85.25 -22.82
N ASN A 4 22.01 -84.98 -21.55
CA ASN A 4 20.96 -84.70 -20.58
C ASN A 4 20.53 -83.21 -20.67
N PRO A 5 19.23 -82.90 -20.83
CA PRO A 5 18.76 -81.52 -20.95
C PRO A 5 18.79 -80.78 -19.60
N GLY A 6 19.03 -79.47 -19.66
CA GLY A 6 19.10 -78.60 -18.47
C GLY A 6 17.77 -78.39 -17.75
N PRO A 7 17.80 -77.83 -16.52
CA PRO A 7 16.62 -77.69 -15.67
C PRO A 7 15.61 -76.67 -16.21
N ALA A 8 14.32 -77.01 -16.07
CA ALA A 8 13.22 -76.10 -16.38
C ALA A 8 13.11 -74.95 -15.35
N PRO A 9 12.70 -73.74 -15.76
CA PRO A 9 12.53 -72.61 -14.85
C PRO A 9 11.32 -72.80 -13.93
N GLN A 10 11.50 -72.47 -12.65
CA GLN A 10 10.43 -72.48 -11.65
C GLN A 10 9.48 -71.29 -11.86
N GLN A 11 8.17 -71.54 -11.78
CA GLN A 11 7.17 -70.48 -11.69
C GLN A 11 7.17 -69.88 -10.28
N LEU A 12 7.27 -68.56 -10.19
CA LEU A 12 7.00 -67.79 -8.97
C LEU A 12 5.52 -67.38 -8.92
N PRO A 13 4.92 -67.22 -7.73
CA PRO A 13 3.48 -67.08 -7.57
C PRO A 13 2.95 -65.72 -8.05
N LEU A 14 1.69 -65.74 -8.49
CA LEU A 14 0.88 -64.55 -8.74
C LEU A 14 0.74 -63.71 -7.46
N MET A 15 0.92 -62.40 -7.59
CA MET A 15 0.57 -61.43 -6.55
C MET A 15 -0.01 -60.19 -7.24
N ASP A 16 -1.27 -59.89 -6.94
CA ASP A 16 -2.05 -58.86 -7.63
C ASP A 16 -1.57 -57.43 -7.30
N ASP A 17 -1.62 -56.60 -8.34
CA ASP A 17 -1.88 -55.15 -8.35
C ASP A 17 -1.89 -54.40 -7.00
N PHE A 18 -0.88 -53.55 -6.77
CA PHE A 18 -1.04 -52.13 -6.35
C PHE A 18 0.33 -51.41 -6.11
N TYR A 19 1.29 -51.47 -7.04
CA TYR A 19 2.54 -50.68 -6.93
C TYR A 19 3.12 -50.22 -8.29
N ILE A 20 2.37 -49.39 -9.03
CA ILE A 20 2.90 -48.60 -10.16
C ILE A 20 2.45 -47.13 -10.06
N ILE A 21 3.05 -46.37 -9.14
CA ILE A 21 3.34 -44.93 -9.33
C ILE A 21 4.67 -44.65 -8.62
N ALA A 22 5.56 -43.90 -9.30
CA ALA A 22 6.91 -43.47 -8.88
C ALA A 22 8.09 -44.37 -9.33
N GLN A 23 8.38 -44.35 -10.65
CA GLN A 23 9.77 -44.40 -11.10
C GLN A 23 10.26 -42.97 -11.33
N GLU A 24 11.40 -42.66 -10.72
CA GLU A 24 12.07 -41.37 -10.82
C GLU A 24 12.58 -41.13 -12.25
N SER A 25 12.70 -39.86 -12.63
CA SER A 25 13.41 -39.43 -13.84
C SER A 25 14.39 -38.32 -13.45
N PRO A 26 15.57 -38.25 -14.08
CA PRO A 26 16.76 -37.77 -13.40
C PRO A 26 16.83 -36.26 -13.21
N LEU A 27 17.62 -35.87 -12.20
CA LEU A 27 17.98 -34.51 -11.87
C LEU A 27 18.60 -33.78 -13.08
N LEU A 28 17.85 -32.82 -13.62
CA LEU A 28 18.37 -31.72 -14.44
C LEU A 28 18.24 -30.45 -13.62
N GLU A 29 19.38 -29.79 -13.33
CA GLU A 29 19.41 -28.48 -12.68
C GLU A 29 18.69 -27.44 -13.56
N ASN A 30 17.44 -27.16 -13.20
CA ASN A 30 16.66 -26.10 -13.84
C ASN A 30 16.75 -24.85 -12.94
N PRO A 31 17.40 -23.76 -13.36
CA PRO A 31 17.41 -22.52 -12.59
C PRO A 31 15.96 -22.06 -12.43
N LYS A 32 15.53 -21.91 -11.16
CA LYS A 32 14.13 -21.61 -10.80
C LYS A 32 13.77 -20.17 -11.16
N THR A 33 13.52 -19.92 -12.44
CA THR A 33 13.20 -18.56 -12.92
C THR A 33 11.94 -18.00 -12.28
N LEU A 34 11.97 -16.69 -12.01
CA LEU A 34 10.87 -15.87 -11.47
C LEU A 34 9.51 -16.12 -12.16
N ARG A 35 9.54 -16.45 -13.46
CA ARG A 35 8.37 -16.86 -14.27
C ARG A 35 7.56 -18.02 -13.68
N ASN A 36 8.21 -19.03 -13.12
CA ASN A 36 7.52 -20.19 -12.55
C ASN A 36 6.87 -19.87 -11.21
N LEU A 37 7.41 -18.92 -10.46
CA LEU A 37 6.79 -18.46 -9.22
C LEU A 37 5.56 -17.59 -9.51
N ILE A 38 5.67 -16.61 -10.43
CA ILE A 38 4.55 -15.71 -10.76
C ILE A 38 3.37 -16.49 -11.38
N ARG A 39 3.62 -17.52 -12.20
CA ARG A 39 2.54 -18.38 -12.74
C ARG A 39 1.74 -19.11 -11.66
N ASN A 40 2.36 -19.49 -10.55
CA ASN A 40 1.70 -20.21 -9.46
C ASN A 40 0.93 -19.29 -8.48
N ILE A 41 1.01 -17.96 -8.65
CA ILE A 41 0.27 -16.99 -7.84
C ILE A 41 -1.19 -16.82 -8.37
N GLY A 42 -1.43 -17.11 -9.65
CA GLY A 42 -2.75 -17.01 -10.30
C GLY A 42 -3.66 -18.23 -10.08
N GLY A 43 -3.90 -18.66 -8.84
CA GLY A 43 -4.63 -19.90 -8.55
C GLY A 43 -5.30 -19.94 -7.17
N GLY A 44 -6.31 -19.10 -6.95
CA GLY A 44 -7.09 -19.11 -5.71
C GLY A 44 -8.06 -20.29 -5.62
N SER A 45 -7.80 -21.25 -4.74
CA SER A 45 -8.80 -22.23 -4.27
C SER A 45 -8.90 -22.19 -2.74
N SER A 46 -10.11 -21.91 -2.24
CA SER A 46 -10.38 -21.83 -0.80
C SER A 46 -10.31 -23.22 -0.14
N PRO A 47 -9.79 -23.36 1.09
CA PRO A 47 -9.88 -24.61 1.82
C PRO A 47 -11.31 -24.85 2.31
N ILE A 48 -12.00 -25.82 1.71
CA ILE A 48 -13.29 -26.31 2.20
C ILE A 48 -13.04 -27.07 3.52
N LEU A 49 -13.78 -26.70 4.57
CA LEU A 49 -13.74 -27.36 5.87
C LEU A 49 -14.04 -28.86 5.73
N ASN A 50 -13.15 -29.71 6.23
CA ASN A 50 -13.44 -31.13 6.38
C ASN A 50 -13.67 -31.52 7.86
N ARG A 51 -14.74 -32.29 8.08
CA ARG A 51 -15.26 -32.68 9.40
C ARG A 51 -14.26 -33.58 10.14
N LYS A 52 -14.19 -33.44 11.48
CA LYS A 52 -13.81 -34.55 12.36
C LYS A 52 -15.08 -35.29 12.82
N PRO A 53 -15.11 -36.64 12.82
CA PRO A 53 -16.13 -37.39 13.54
C PRO A 53 -15.86 -37.32 15.05
N GLY A 54 -16.92 -37.33 15.86
CA GLY A 54 -16.82 -37.26 17.31
C GLY A 54 -16.76 -38.64 17.97
N THR A 55 -16.22 -38.68 19.18
CA THR A 55 -16.47 -39.73 20.17
C THR A 55 -16.88 -39.09 21.50
N SER A 56 -17.73 -39.79 22.23
CA SER A 56 -18.55 -39.25 23.32
C SER A 56 -17.96 -39.44 24.71
N THR A 57 -18.20 -38.48 25.61
CA THR A 57 -18.51 -38.79 27.02
C THR A 57 -19.56 -37.81 27.56
N LYS A 58 -20.59 -38.35 28.22
CA LYS A 58 -21.65 -37.57 28.88
C LYS A 58 -21.20 -37.06 30.25
N LYS A 59 -21.63 -35.87 30.64
CA LYS A 59 -22.10 -35.59 32.02
C LYS A 59 -23.19 -34.51 31.98
N VAL A 60 -24.20 -34.70 32.84
CA VAL A 60 -25.41 -33.87 32.93
C VAL A 60 -25.35 -33.05 34.21
N VAL A 61 -25.67 -31.75 34.12
CA VAL A 61 -26.23 -30.92 35.22
C VAL A 61 -27.21 -29.93 34.57
N GLU A 62 -28.34 -29.66 35.22
CA GLU A 62 -29.41 -28.79 34.75
C GLU A 62 -29.32 -27.35 35.31
N SER A 63 -30.15 -26.46 34.73
CA SER A 63 -30.72 -25.23 35.31
C SER A 63 -29.75 -24.05 35.63
N GLU A 64 -30.16 -22.77 35.64
CA GLU A 64 -31.47 -22.10 35.54
C GLU A 64 -31.49 -20.91 34.54
N VAL A 65 -32.70 -20.42 34.23
CA VAL A 65 -32.95 -19.18 33.46
C VAL A 65 -33.31 -18.04 34.43
N ILE A 66 -32.66 -16.88 34.33
CA ILE A 66 -33.18 -15.62 34.89
C ILE A 66 -33.18 -14.51 33.83
N SER A 67 -34.38 -14.09 33.45
CA SER A 67 -34.64 -12.91 32.61
C SER A 67 -35.00 -11.70 33.49
N THR A 68 -34.39 -10.54 33.27
CA THR A 68 -34.83 -9.28 33.89
C THR A 68 -35.54 -8.38 32.87
N LYS A 69 -36.85 -8.17 33.11
CA LYS A 69 -37.69 -7.23 32.36
C LYS A 69 -37.41 -5.79 32.82
N ARG A 70 -37.43 -4.82 31.90
CA ARG A 70 -37.72 -3.41 32.22
C ARG A 70 -39.12 -3.05 31.76
N THR A 71 -39.88 -2.44 32.66
CA THR A 71 -41.25 -1.97 32.46
C THR A 71 -41.27 -0.53 31.97
N ASN A 72 -42.23 -0.19 31.10
CA ASN A 72 -42.53 1.18 30.70
C ASN A 72 -44.01 1.46 31.03
N THR A 73 -44.27 2.40 31.93
CA THR A 73 -45.63 2.85 32.30
C THR A 73 -45.98 4.15 31.60
N LYS A 74 -47.26 4.28 31.21
CA LYS A 74 -47.82 5.45 30.52
C LYS A 74 -48.29 6.50 31.53
N GLY A 75 -48.13 7.77 31.18
CA GLY A 75 -48.89 8.91 31.72
C GLY A 75 -49.24 9.86 30.55
N LYS A 76 -50.45 10.44 30.53
CA LYS A 76 -51.00 11.16 29.37
C LYS A 76 -51.98 12.26 29.83
N ILE A 77 -52.18 13.31 29.01
CA ILE A 77 -53.37 14.22 28.99
C ILE A 77 -53.41 15.25 30.17
N ASN A 78 -53.73 16.55 30.02
CA ASN A 78 -54.36 17.36 28.93
C ASN A 78 -53.96 18.88 28.99
N SER A 79 -53.66 19.57 27.87
CA SER A 79 -54.51 20.55 27.09
C SER A 79 -54.73 21.96 27.71
N ILE A 80 -54.61 23.08 26.98
CA ILE A 80 -55.64 23.65 26.06
C ILE A 80 -55.12 24.83 25.19
N ASN A 81 -55.45 24.82 23.87
CA ASN A 81 -55.81 25.91 22.91
C ASN A 81 -55.03 27.25 22.85
N LYS A 82 -54.87 27.99 21.72
CA LYS A 82 -55.39 28.03 20.31
C LYS A 82 -54.41 28.95 19.49
N SER A 83 -54.45 29.21 18.18
CA SER A 83 -55.30 28.83 17.01
C SER A 83 -54.54 29.06 15.68
N GLU A 84 -55.13 28.62 14.56
CA GLU A 84 -54.70 28.69 13.15
C GLU A 84 -55.30 29.91 12.38
N PRO A 85 -55.14 30.17 11.03
CA PRO A 85 -54.95 29.20 9.92
C PRO A 85 -54.05 29.58 8.72
N VAL A 86 -54.00 28.64 7.77
CA VAL A 86 -53.18 28.53 6.53
C VAL A 86 -53.86 29.14 5.29
N ASN A 87 -53.10 29.53 4.25
CA ASN A 87 -53.54 29.29 2.85
C ASN A 87 -52.40 29.24 1.81
N LYS A 88 -52.53 28.35 0.81
CA LYS A 88 -51.69 28.26 -0.40
C LYS A 88 -52.40 28.92 -1.58
N ARG A 89 -51.66 29.56 -2.51
CA ARG A 89 -52.05 29.66 -3.94
C ARG A 89 -50.88 30.06 -4.83
N SER A 90 -50.92 29.58 -6.07
CA SER A 90 -50.00 29.83 -7.17
C SER A 90 -50.45 31.02 -8.03
N ILE A 91 -49.49 31.75 -8.63
CA ILE A 91 -49.69 32.52 -9.87
C ILE A 91 -48.42 32.41 -10.72
N SER A 92 -48.60 32.12 -12.01
CA SER A 92 -47.63 32.42 -13.07
C SER A 92 -48.10 33.66 -13.84
N CYS A 93 -47.16 34.48 -14.32
CA CYS A 93 -47.44 35.35 -15.47
C CYS A 93 -46.14 35.63 -16.24
N ASP A 94 -46.00 34.93 -17.36
CA ASP A 94 -45.15 35.31 -18.49
C ASP A 94 -45.87 36.40 -19.29
N SER A 95 -45.15 37.42 -19.76
CA SER A 95 -45.72 38.51 -20.57
C SER A 95 -44.87 38.73 -21.82
N ARG A 96 -45.39 38.23 -22.94
CA ARG A 96 -44.75 38.24 -24.25
C ARG A 96 -44.79 39.63 -24.88
N LEU A 97 -43.71 40.01 -25.55
CA LEU A 97 -43.77 40.89 -26.72
C LEU A 97 -42.96 40.28 -27.86
N THR A 98 -43.57 40.22 -29.03
CA THR A 98 -43.03 39.56 -30.23
C THR A 98 -42.75 40.56 -31.34
N SER A 99 -41.48 40.77 -31.68
CA SER A 99 -40.99 41.14 -33.02
C SER A 99 -39.46 40.97 -33.01
N SER A 100 -38.74 40.68 -34.10
CA SER A 100 -39.13 40.35 -35.48
C SER A 100 -38.09 39.38 -36.07
N ARG A 101 -38.41 38.74 -37.20
CA ARG A 101 -37.54 37.72 -37.81
C ARG A 101 -36.34 38.33 -38.53
N LYS A 102 -35.15 37.77 -38.30
CA LYS A 102 -34.23 37.41 -39.40
C LYS A 102 -33.78 35.97 -39.22
N ARG A 103 -33.94 35.16 -40.28
CA ARG A 103 -33.20 33.91 -40.45
C ARG A 103 -31.77 34.29 -40.83
N ASP A 104 -30.79 33.51 -40.43
CA ASP A 104 -29.74 33.09 -41.36
C ASP A 104 -29.09 31.77 -40.94
N SER A 105 -28.69 31.01 -41.98
CA SER A 105 -27.79 29.85 -42.01
C SER A 105 -27.62 28.98 -40.76
N SER A 106 -28.38 27.90 -40.69
CA SER A 106 -28.04 26.72 -39.89
C SER A 106 -26.96 25.87 -40.56
N ILE A 107 -25.67 26.09 -40.24
CA ILE A 107 -24.62 25.09 -40.49
C ILE A 107 -23.46 25.26 -39.47
N ASP A 108 -23.48 24.47 -38.38
CA ASP A 108 -22.31 24.28 -37.48
C ASP A 108 -22.51 23.19 -36.40
N THR A 109 -23.75 22.76 -36.14
CA THR A 109 -24.12 21.83 -35.06
C THR A 109 -23.70 20.36 -35.26
N VAL A 110 -22.73 20.07 -36.14
CA VAL A 110 -22.09 18.75 -36.30
C VAL A 110 -20.63 18.77 -35.83
N ALA A 111 -19.93 19.90 -35.93
CA ALA A 111 -18.59 20.06 -35.36
C ALA A 111 -18.65 20.21 -33.84
N GLU A 112 -19.51 21.09 -33.33
CA GLU A 112 -19.68 21.32 -31.89
C GLU A 112 -20.19 20.09 -31.12
N ARG A 113 -20.97 19.22 -31.76
CA ARG A 113 -21.44 17.98 -31.12
C ARG A 113 -20.32 16.95 -30.93
N LYS A 114 -19.30 16.92 -31.81
CA LYS A 114 -18.11 16.08 -31.60
C LYS A 114 -17.13 16.64 -30.57
N ALA A 115 -17.23 17.93 -30.23
CA ALA A 115 -16.43 18.53 -29.16
C ALA A 115 -17.04 18.31 -27.75
N LYS A 116 -18.35 18.02 -27.67
CA LYS A 116 -19.07 17.92 -26.38
C LYS A 116 -19.12 16.52 -25.77
N ASP A 117 -18.80 15.49 -26.54
CA ASP A 117 -18.70 14.09 -26.08
C ASP A 117 -17.30 13.72 -25.54
N LYS A 118 -16.37 14.67 -25.51
CA LYS A 118 -15.16 14.61 -24.67
C LYS A 118 -15.39 15.41 -23.38
N ILE A 119 -16.17 14.84 -22.47
CA ILE A 119 -15.95 15.12 -21.06
C ILE A 119 -14.60 14.49 -20.74
N ASP A 120 -13.64 15.33 -20.36
CA ASP A 120 -12.24 14.92 -20.24
C ASP A 120 -12.11 13.84 -19.15
N SER A 121 -11.57 12.68 -19.51
CA SER A 121 -11.47 11.51 -18.62
C SER A 121 -10.29 11.68 -17.65
N THR A 122 -10.34 12.74 -16.85
CA THR A 122 -9.28 13.21 -15.94
C THR A 122 -9.87 13.48 -14.55
N TYR A 123 -9.06 13.27 -13.51
CA TYR A 123 -9.45 13.59 -12.14
C TYR A 123 -9.86 15.05 -11.98
N ILE A 124 -10.96 15.28 -11.26
CA ILE A 124 -11.43 16.62 -10.88
C ILE A 124 -11.01 16.90 -9.44
N LEU A 125 -10.26 17.97 -9.20
CA LEU A 125 -9.94 18.44 -7.85
C LEU A 125 -11.20 19.03 -7.20
N LEU A 126 -11.74 18.34 -6.19
CA LEU A 126 -12.92 18.75 -5.43
C LEU A 126 -12.58 19.74 -4.31
N SER A 127 -11.52 19.45 -3.57
CA SER A 127 -11.00 20.31 -2.50
C SER A 127 -9.50 20.14 -2.33
N GLN A 128 -8.85 21.16 -1.80
CA GLN A 128 -7.49 21.07 -1.29
C GLN A 128 -7.42 21.77 0.07
N GLU A 129 -7.07 21.02 1.10
CA GLU A 129 -6.97 21.49 2.47
C GLU A 129 -5.53 21.36 2.99
N GLU A 130 -5.18 22.18 3.98
CA GLU A 130 -3.83 22.27 4.52
C GLU A 130 -3.83 21.93 6.02
N TYR A 131 -2.91 21.05 6.42
CA TYR A 131 -2.70 20.64 7.79
C TYR A 131 -1.32 21.11 8.27
N THR A 132 -1.33 21.93 9.33
CA THR A 132 -0.21 22.80 9.70
C THR A 132 0.25 22.63 11.15
N GLU A 133 0.02 21.45 11.76
CA GLU A 133 0.40 21.21 13.15
C GLU A 133 1.86 20.77 13.37
N HIS A 134 2.53 20.30 12.32
CA HIS A 134 3.97 20.02 12.37
C HIS A 134 4.77 21.34 12.29
N LYS A 135 5.99 21.32 12.82
CA LYS A 135 6.87 22.51 12.88
C LYS A 135 8.11 22.39 12.02
N THR A 136 8.40 21.18 11.54
CA THR A 136 9.57 20.83 10.71
C THR A 136 9.14 19.89 9.59
N SER A 137 10.05 19.68 8.63
CA SER A 137 9.84 18.92 7.39
C SER A 137 9.07 17.62 7.58
N ILE A 138 8.00 17.41 6.81
CA ILE A 138 7.26 16.14 6.81
C ILE A 138 8.08 15.10 6.04
N ILE A 139 8.62 14.10 6.73
CA ILE A 139 9.45 13.06 6.12
C ILE A 139 8.58 11.89 5.64
N GLN A 140 7.56 11.50 6.42
CA GLN A 140 6.67 10.40 6.08
C GLN A 140 5.20 10.81 6.16
N CYS A 141 4.39 10.29 5.24
CA CYS A 141 2.94 10.35 5.28
C CYS A 141 2.34 9.03 4.79
N LYS A 142 1.39 8.44 5.54
CA LYS A 142 0.67 7.22 5.17
C LYS A 142 -0.77 7.23 5.65
N SER A 143 -1.70 6.99 4.74
CA SER A 143 -3.09 6.61 5.05
C SER A 143 -3.13 5.18 5.59
N ASN A 144 -4.09 4.87 6.46
CA ASN A 144 -4.50 3.48 6.67
C ASN A 144 -5.30 2.98 5.44
N ALA A 145 -5.51 1.66 5.34
CA ALA A 145 -6.13 1.06 4.15
C ALA A 145 -7.59 1.49 3.92
N SER A 146 -8.31 1.92 4.97
CA SER A 146 -9.64 2.51 4.89
C SER A 146 -9.65 4.01 4.55
N GLY A 147 -8.50 4.68 4.54
CA GLY A 147 -8.38 6.13 4.35
C GLY A 147 -8.98 6.98 5.49
N SER A 148 -9.35 6.35 6.60
CA SER A 148 -9.99 7.02 7.76
C SER A 148 -9.00 7.78 8.64
N TYR A 149 -7.74 7.34 8.67
CA TYR A 149 -6.64 8.01 9.36
C TYR A 149 -5.43 8.17 8.45
N VAL A 150 -4.73 9.27 8.64
CA VAL A 150 -3.39 9.50 8.09
C VAL A 150 -2.43 9.65 9.27
N ALA A 151 -1.26 9.02 9.15
CA ALA A 151 -0.14 9.21 10.05
C ALA A 151 0.97 9.96 9.31
N THR A 152 1.48 11.03 9.94
CA THR A 152 2.55 11.88 9.39
C THR A 152 3.68 12.02 10.39
N GLY A 153 4.92 11.81 9.95
CA GLY A 153 6.13 11.89 10.77
C GLY A 153 7.09 12.97 10.26
N ASP A 154 7.65 13.78 11.15
CA ASP A 154 8.56 14.87 10.81
C ASP A 154 10.03 14.66 11.20
N ALA A 155 10.86 15.65 10.88
CA ALA A 155 12.30 15.64 11.13
C ALA A 155 12.69 15.71 12.63
N ASP A 156 11.80 16.16 13.51
CA ASP A 156 12.06 16.25 14.96
C ASP A 156 11.61 14.99 15.72
N GLY A 157 11.07 13.99 15.03
CA GLY A 157 10.55 12.77 15.62
C GLY A 157 9.12 12.89 16.15
N ILE A 158 8.34 13.89 15.69
CA ILE A 158 6.93 14.01 16.05
C ILE A 158 6.10 13.26 15.01
N ILE A 159 5.19 12.42 15.49
CA ILE A 159 4.23 11.69 14.67
C ILE A 159 2.83 12.15 15.03
N LYS A 160 2.05 12.57 14.04
CA LYS A 160 0.65 12.95 14.23
C LYS A 160 -0.25 11.97 13.50
N VAL A 161 -1.31 11.53 14.19
CA VAL A 161 -2.37 10.72 13.59
C VAL A 161 -3.64 11.55 13.58
N TRP A 162 -4.26 11.67 12.41
CA TRP A 162 -5.34 12.62 12.15
C TRP A 162 -6.33 12.09 11.11
N THR A 163 -7.57 12.58 11.14
CA THR A 163 -8.59 12.25 10.13
C THR A 163 -8.51 13.27 8.98
N PRO A 164 -8.44 12.86 7.71
CA PRO A 164 -8.34 13.79 6.59
C PRO A 164 -9.69 14.40 6.15
N ILE A 165 -10.80 13.72 6.44
CA ILE A 165 -12.17 14.05 6.00
C ILE A 165 -13.07 14.05 7.25
N PRO A 166 -14.03 14.97 7.42
CA PRO A 166 -14.44 16.05 6.48
C PRO A 166 -13.48 17.23 6.42
N SER A 167 -12.52 17.32 7.34
CA SER A 167 -11.42 18.29 7.35
C SER A 167 -10.27 17.75 8.19
N PRO A 168 -8.99 18.07 7.91
CA PRO A 168 -7.85 17.62 8.70
C PRO A 168 -8.00 17.92 10.20
N LYS A 169 -8.00 16.87 11.03
CA LYS A 169 -8.11 17.01 12.48
C LYS A 169 -7.27 15.98 13.23
N THR A 170 -6.41 16.45 14.11
CA THR A 170 -5.58 15.62 14.99
C THR A 170 -6.43 14.77 15.94
N VAL A 171 -6.12 13.48 15.95
CA VAL A 171 -6.67 12.48 16.86
C VAL A 171 -5.68 12.26 18.01
N THR A 172 -4.39 12.11 17.68
CA THR A 172 -3.32 11.94 18.67
C THR A 172 -1.96 12.37 18.12
N THR A 173 -0.99 12.57 19.02
CA THR A 173 0.41 12.87 18.70
C THR A 173 1.31 11.97 19.51
N PHE A 174 2.24 11.29 18.84
CA PHE A 174 3.32 10.49 19.44
C PHE A 174 4.66 11.20 19.22
N VAL A 175 5.66 10.83 20.00
CA VAL A 175 7.00 11.43 19.97
C VAL A 175 8.02 10.30 20.05
N SER A 176 8.98 10.25 19.13
CA SER A 176 10.13 9.33 19.25
C SER A 176 10.90 9.64 20.53
N THR A 177 11.08 8.61 21.36
CA THR A 177 11.65 8.72 22.70
C THR A 177 13.10 9.25 22.68
N PRO A 178 13.57 9.89 23.76
CA PRO A 178 14.75 10.75 23.68
C PRO A 178 16.08 10.00 23.61
N ALA A 179 16.60 9.84 22.38
CA ALA A 179 18.03 9.91 22.10
C ALA A 179 18.48 11.36 21.86
N ASN A 180 19.76 11.66 22.05
CA ASN A 180 20.33 13.02 22.03
C ASN A 180 20.72 13.52 20.62
N SER A 181 20.12 12.96 19.57
CA SER A 181 20.52 13.11 18.16
C SER A 181 19.31 13.08 17.21
N ASN A 182 19.52 13.48 15.95
CA ASN A 182 18.51 13.59 14.88
C ASN A 182 17.47 12.46 14.91
N LYS A 183 16.22 12.80 15.23
CA LYS A 183 15.10 11.86 15.43
C LYS A 183 14.15 11.75 14.24
N ALA A 184 14.56 12.18 13.04
CA ALA A 184 13.71 12.17 11.87
C ALA A 184 13.01 10.81 11.69
N ILE A 185 11.68 10.85 11.50
CA ILE A 185 10.87 9.66 11.26
C ILE A 185 11.17 9.18 9.83
N THR A 186 12.13 8.27 9.70
CA THR A 186 12.61 7.76 8.41
C THR A 186 11.68 6.72 7.82
N ALA A 187 10.91 5.99 8.63
CA ALA A 187 9.96 4.99 8.15
C ALA A 187 8.66 4.99 8.96
N LEU A 188 7.55 4.72 8.29
CA LEU A 188 6.22 4.64 8.90
C LEU A 188 5.34 3.70 8.08
N ASP A 189 4.65 2.76 8.73
CA ASP A 189 3.68 1.88 8.05
C ASP A 189 2.57 1.37 8.99
N TRP A 190 1.39 1.11 8.43
CA TRP A 190 0.21 0.62 9.15
C TRP A 190 0.13 -0.90 9.12
N ILE A 191 -0.32 -1.51 10.22
CA ILE A 191 -0.62 -2.94 10.22
C ILE A 191 -1.88 -3.17 9.39
N SER A 192 -1.71 -3.62 8.15
CA SER A 192 -2.78 -3.76 7.14
C SER A 192 -4.03 -4.51 7.63
N LYS A 193 -3.87 -5.51 8.51
CA LYS A 193 -4.98 -6.29 9.08
C LYS A 193 -5.61 -5.71 10.34
N ASN A 194 -5.04 -4.66 10.91
CA ASN A 194 -5.55 -4.02 12.12
C ASN A 194 -5.09 -2.55 12.21
N GLU A 195 -5.86 -1.69 11.56
CA GLU A 195 -5.63 -0.24 11.41
C GLU A 195 -5.62 0.56 12.72
N ARG A 196 -5.82 -0.10 13.86
CA ARG A 196 -5.54 0.46 15.20
C ARG A 196 -4.03 0.67 15.42
N TYR A 197 -3.19 -0.07 14.70
CA TYR A 197 -1.77 -0.16 14.98
C TYR A 197 -0.93 0.28 13.78
N PHE A 198 0.13 1.04 14.08
CA PHE A 198 1.17 1.40 13.13
C PHE A 198 2.55 1.28 13.77
N LEU A 199 3.54 1.03 12.93
CA LEU A 199 4.95 1.05 13.27
C LEU A 199 5.58 2.33 12.74
N HIS A 200 6.57 2.87 13.47
CA HIS A 200 7.53 3.80 12.90
C HIS A 200 8.95 3.34 13.15
N GLY A 201 9.88 3.82 12.34
CA GLY A 201 11.31 3.75 12.55
C GLY A 201 11.94 5.14 12.42
N ASP A 202 13.02 5.39 13.16
CA ASP A 202 13.71 6.68 13.15
C ASP A 202 15.21 6.60 12.78
N ASN A 203 15.80 7.77 12.58
CA ASN A 203 17.21 7.93 12.23
C ASN A 203 18.20 7.54 13.35
N ASN A 204 17.74 7.24 14.57
CA ASN A 204 18.55 6.73 15.69
C ASN A 204 18.38 5.20 15.90
N GLY A 205 17.75 4.50 14.97
CA GLY A 205 17.64 3.04 15.02
C GLY A 205 16.52 2.52 15.92
N LEU A 206 15.66 3.41 16.41
CA LEU A 206 14.48 3.05 17.19
C LEU A 206 13.35 2.62 16.25
N ILE A 207 12.67 1.52 16.60
CA ILE A 207 11.41 1.08 16.01
C ILE A 207 10.36 1.01 17.12
N GLN A 208 9.16 1.56 16.92
CA GLN A 208 8.09 1.51 17.93
C GLN A 208 6.73 1.13 17.33
N LEU A 209 5.97 0.31 18.07
CA LEU A 209 4.57 0.00 17.79
C LEU A 209 3.64 0.91 18.62
N HIS A 210 2.70 1.57 17.94
CA HIS A 210 1.73 2.46 18.57
C HIS A 210 0.30 1.97 18.45
N ASP A 211 -0.49 2.29 19.47
CA ASP A 211 -1.93 2.06 19.55
C ASP A 211 -2.67 3.39 19.36
N THR A 212 -3.35 3.56 18.22
CA THR A 212 -4.07 4.80 17.91
C THR A 212 -5.39 4.95 18.65
N ARG A 213 -5.88 3.89 19.32
CA ARG A 213 -7.12 3.93 20.10
C ARG A 213 -6.86 4.19 21.58
N ASP A 214 -5.82 3.56 22.13
CA ASP A 214 -5.42 3.74 23.53
C ASP A 214 -4.34 4.84 23.69
N TYR A 215 -3.92 5.47 22.59
CA TYR A 215 -2.95 6.58 22.52
C TYR A 215 -1.61 6.31 23.21
N LYS A 216 -1.07 5.10 23.06
CA LYS A 216 0.16 4.66 23.75
C LYS A 216 1.11 3.89 22.84
N THR A 217 2.41 4.02 23.10
CA THR A 217 3.41 3.07 22.61
C THR A 217 3.21 1.73 23.33
N LEU A 218 3.20 0.62 22.58
CA LEU A 218 3.05 -0.73 23.12
C LEU A 218 4.39 -1.39 23.41
N TRP A 219 5.37 -1.15 22.54
CA TRP A 219 6.74 -1.62 22.67
C TRP A 219 7.66 -0.91 21.68
N ASP A 220 8.95 -1.04 21.95
CA ASP A 220 10.07 -0.57 21.13
C ASP A 220 11.07 -1.72 20.83
N ILE A 221 11.91 -1.49 19.82
CA ILE A 221 13.14 -2.23 19.50
C ILE A 221 14.20 -1.17 19.20
N GLN A 222 15.34 -1.21 19.89
CA GLN A 222 16.45 -0.28 19.69
C GLN A 222 17.62 -0.97 18.95
N HIS A 223 18.04 -0.38 17.83
CA HIS A 223 19.27 -0.74 17.13
C HIS A 223 20.37 0.27 17.44
N GLU A 224 21.26 -0.08 18.37
CA GLU A 224 22.37 0.79 18.78
C GLU A 224 23.26 1.21 17.59
N ASN A 225 23.70 2.46 17.59
CA ASN A 225 24.58 3.07 16.58
C ASN A 225 24.13 2.87 15.11
N SER A 226 22.83 2.68 14.90
CA SER A 226 22.23 2.39 13.61
C SER A 226 21.12 3.39 13.28
N ARG A 227 20.71 3.46 12.01
CA ARG A 227 19.54 4.20 11.54
C ARG A 227 18.55 3.23 10.88
N ILE A 228 17.25 3.44 11.07
CA ILE A 228 16.23 2.77 10.26
C ILE A 228 16.14 3.50 8.93
N ILE A 229 16.18 2.77 7.82
CA ILE A 229 16.05 3.32 6.46
C ILE A 229 14.63 3.09 5.94
N THR A 230 14.13 1.88 6.09
CA THR A 230 12.79 1.48 5.66
C THR A 230 12.13 0.58 6.70
N LEU A 231 10.80 0.58 6.72
CA LEU A 231 9.98 -0.34 7.48
C LEU A 231 8.70 -0.61 6.70
N LEU A 232 8.31 -1.88 6.57
CA LEU A 232 7.08 -2.32 5.93
C LEU A 232 6.43 -3.45 6.71
N CYS A 233 5.14 -3.30 7.01
CA CYS A 233 4.30 -4.37 7.52
C CYS A 233 3.99 -5.36 6.39
N ASN A 234 3.99 -6.66 6.72
CA ASN A 234 3.53 -7.68 5.78
C ASN A 234 2.01 -7.54 5.58
N PRO A 235 1.48 -7.55 4.34
CA PRO A 235 0.04 -7.39 4.09
C PRO A 235 -0.79 -8.61 4.55
N THR A 236 -0.17 -9.80 4.69
CA THR A 236 -0.87 -11.04 5.03
C THR A 236 -0.46 -11.65 6.36
N GLU A 237 0.80 -11.54 6.75
CA GLU A 237 1.33 -12.10 8.00
C GLU A 237 1.46 -11.06 9.11
N SER A 238 1.72 -11.51 10.35
CA SER A 238 1.89 -10.61 11.51
C SER A 238 3.34 -10.17 11.69
N THR A 239 4.05 -10.00 10.57
CA THR A 239 5.49 -9.72 10.51
C THR A 239 5.74 -8.36 9.87
N PHE A 240 6.95 -7.82 10.05
CA PHE A 240 7.40 -6.63 9.34
C PHE A 240 8.87 -6.80 8.93
N VAL A 241 9.24 -6.16 7.82
CA VAL A 241 10.63 -6.03 7.39
C VAL A 241 11.10 -4.61 7.69
N CYS A 242 12.33 -4.47 8.19
CA CYS A 242 13.02 -3.20 8.23
C CYS A 242 14.40 -3.30 7.56
N SER A 243 14.84 -2.22 6.91
CA SER A 243 16.26 -2.04 6.63
C SER A 243 16.89 -1.14 7.67
N VAL A 244 18.04 -1.59 8.17
CA VAL A 244 18.85 -0.92 9.18
C VAL A 244 20.24 -0.70 8.57
N SER A 245 20.84 0.47 8.77
CA SER A 245 22.22 0.76 8.36
C SER A 245 23.01 1.26 9.56
N ASP A 246 24.17 0.66 9.78
CA ASP A 246 25.22 1.18 10.66
C ASP A 246 26.31 1.87 9.79
N SER A 247 27.47 2.19 10.36
CA SER A 247 28.57 2.86 9.64
C SER A 247 29.25 1.98 8.59
N ASN A 248 29.09 0.67 8.67
CA ASN A 248 29.85 -0.32 7.91
C ASN A 248 28.94 -1.19 7.02
N GLU A 249 27.75 -1.53 7.49
CA GLU A 249 26.86 -2.49 6.83
C GLU A 249 25.39 -2.03 6.80
N GLY A 250 24.72 -2.33 5.69
CA GLY A 250 23.27 -2.41 5.62
C GLY A 250 22.79 -3.82 5.97
N LYS A 251 21.69 -3.92 6.69
CA LYS A 251 21.02 -5.18 7.08
C LYS A 251 19.54 -5.09 6.71
N LEU A 252 18.95 -6.23 6.36
CA LEU A 252 17.53 -6.37 6.04
C LEU A 252 16.96 -7.45 6.96
N LEU A 253 16.05 -7.05 7.84
CA LEU A 253 15.64 -7.84 9.00
C LEU A 253 14.14 -8.10 8.96
N LEU A 254 13.71 -9.33 9.25
CA LEU A 254 12.31 -9.71 9.37
C LEU A 254 11.99 -10.02 10.84
N TYR A 255 10.97 -9.36 11.37
CA TYR A 255 10.51 -9.48 12.76
C TYR A 255 9.05 -9.92 12.84
N ASP A 256 8.69 -10.68 13.88
CA ASP A 256 7.29 -10.89 14.26
C ASP A 256 6.80 -9.76 15.20
N ILE A 257 5.69 -9.12 14.84
CA ILE A 257 5.14 -7.95 15.53
C ILE A 257 4.67 -8.27 16.95
N LYS A 258 4.18 -9.50 17.19
CA LYS A 258 3.54 -9.87 18.47
C LYS A 258 4.56 -10.20 19.54
N THR A 259 5.60 -10.95 19.15
CA THR A 259 6.66 -11.44 20.02
C THR A 259 7.87 -10.50 20.05
N ARG A 260 7.98 -9.57 19.08
CA ARG A 260 9.10 -8.63 18.90
C ARG A 260 10.43 -9.31 18.57
N LYS A 261 10.39 -10.59 18.19
CA LYS A 261 11.58 -11.38 17.91
C LYS A 261 11.99 -11.22 16.45
N LEU A 262 13.30 -11.11 16.24
CA LEU A 262 13.91 -11.28 14.94
C LEU A 262 13.66 -12.72 14.49
N GLU A 263 12.95 -12.91 13.38
CA GLU A 263 12.76 -14.22 12.77
C GLU A 263 13.94 -14.58 11.86
N ARG A 264 14.32 -13.65 10.97
CA ARG A 264 15.30 -13.89 9.89
C ARG A 264 16.09 -12.61 9.59
N ILE A 265 17.37 -12.80 9.29
CA ILE A 265 18.15 -11.83 8.51
C ILE A 265 17.98 -12.25 7.05
N LEU A 266 17.43 -11.36 6.23
CA LEU A 266 17.21 -11.64 4.81
C LEU A 266 18.55 -11.53 4.07
N PRO A 267 18.86 -12.41 3.10
CA PRO A 267 20.15 -12.38 2.41
C PRO A 267 20.32 -11.08 1.62
N MET A 268 21.48 -10.42 1.76
CA MET A 268 21.87 -9.22 1.03
C MET A 268 23.41 -9.17 0.91
N GLU A 269 23.92 -8.50 -0.12
CA GLU A 269 25.37 -8.30 -0.32
C GLU A 269 25.97 -7.38 0.76
N GLN A 270 27.23 -7.63 1.15
CA GLN A 270 27.97 -6.78 2.08
C GLN A 270 28.21 -5.38 1.50
N ASN A 271 28.28 -4.36 2.37
CA ASN A 271 28.47 -2.95 2.01
C ASN A 271 27.36 -2.35 1.12
N VAL A 272 26.22 -3.02 0.96
CA VAL A 272 25.04 -2.53 0.26
C VAL A 272 23.93 -2.23 1.27
N THR A 273 23.12 -1.19 1.03
CA THR A 273 21.97 -0.84 1.86
C THR A 273 20.68 -0.92 1.05
N ALA A 274 19.62 -1.46 1.64
CA ALA A 274 18.27 -1.40 1.10
C ALA A 274 17.64 -0.04 1.41
N LEU A 275 17.41 0.77 0.38
CA LEU A 275 16.95 2.15 0.50
C LEU A 275 15.43 2.30 0.36
N CYS A 276 14.81 1.41 -0.41
CA CYS A 276 13.37 1.35 -0.61
C CYS A 276 12.94 -0.12 -0.76
N SER A 277 11.67 -0.43 -0.48
CA SER A 277 11.16 -1.80 -0.56
C SER A 277 9.67 -1.82 -0.87
N ALA A 278 9.17 -2.94 -1.38
CA ALA A 278 7.75 -3.17 -1.61
C ALA A 278 7.39 -4.67 -1.43
N PHE A 279 6.25 -4.94 -0.81
CA PHE A 279 5.64 -6.28 -0.75
C PHE A 279 4.74 -6.52 -1.96
N ASN A 280 4.72 -7.77 -2.46
CA ASN A 280 3.61 -8.20 -3.30
C ASN A 280 2.33 -8.44 -2.46
N HIS A 281 1.17 -8.50 -3.13
CA HIS A 281 -0.14 -8.60 -2.46
C HIS A 281 -0.29 -9.75 -1.47
N ASN A 282 0.45 -10.86 -1.66
CA ASN A 282 0.37 -12.02 -0.77
C ASN A 282 1.44 -12.03 0.34
N GLY A 283 2.34 -11.04 0.37
CA GLY A 283 3.39 -10.89 1.39
C GLY A 283 4.53 -11.92 1.29
N GLN A 284 4.60 -12.71 0.22
CA GLN A 284 5.62 -13.76 0.05
C GLN A 284 6.83 -13.29 -0.76
N LEU A 285 6.68 -12.23 -1.56
CA LEU A 285 7.78 -11.57 -2.26
C LEU A 285 8.03 -10.20 -1.65
N LEU A 286 9.29 -9.97 -1.30
CA LEU A 286 9.81 -8.63 -1.02
C LEU A 286 10.69 -8.21 -2.19
N ILE A 287 10.45 -7.00 -2.70
CA ILE A 287 11.25 -6.38 -3.75
C ILE A 287 11.97 -5.18 -3.15
N THR A 288 13.30 -5.15 -3.27
CA THR A 288 14.18 -4.26 -2.51
C THR A 288 15.04 -3.44 -3.46
N GLY A 289 14.95 -2.11 -3.43
CA GLY A 289 15.84 -1.22 -4.17
C GLY A 289 17.09 -0.87 -3.36
N LEU A 290 18.25 -0.95 -3.99
CA LEU A 290 19.55 -0.90 -3.31
C LEU A 290 20.35 0.39 -3.58
N SER A 291 21.28 0.67 -2.67
CA SER A 291 22.26 1.77 -2.79
C SER A 291 23.23 1.65 -3.96
N ASN A 292 23.37 0.47 -4.57
CA ASN A 292 24.19 0.24 -5.76
C ASN A 292 23.40 0.33 -7.09
N GLY A 293 22.09 0.62 -7.05
CA GLY A 293 21.23 0.69 -8.25
C GLY A 293 20.64 -0.65 -8.71
N ASN A 294 20.90 -1.76 -8.01
CA ASN A 294 20.25 -3.04 -8.25
C ASN A 294 18.91 -3.16 -7.50
N ILE A 295 18.11 -4.15 -7.93
CA ILE A 295 16.89 -4.61 -7.27
C ILE A 295 17.09 -6.06 -6.84
N LEU A 296 16.85 -6.38 -5.58
CA LEU A 296 16.72 -7.77 -5.12
C LEU A 296 15.25 -8.18 -5.07
N ILE A 297 14.97 -9.43 -5.44
CA ILE A 297 13.66 -10.06 -5.26
C ILE A 297 13.84 -11.26 -4.33
N HIS A 298 13.25 -11.20 -3.13
CA HIS A 298 13.39 -12.24 -2.10
C HIS A 298 12.13 -13.11 -2.03
N ASP A 299 12.30 -14.44 -1.99
CA ASP A 299 11.26 -15.39 -1.55
C ASP A 299 11.29 -15.46 -0.02
N LEU A 300 10.31 -14.84 0.66
CA LEU A 300 10.26 -14.86 2.13
C LEU A 300 9.91 -16.23 2.72
N ARG A 301 9.31 -17.15 1.95
CA ARG A 301 9.02 -18.52 2.38
C ARG A 301 10.27 -19.39 2.38
N ARG A 302 11.20 -19.13 1.45
CA ARG A 302 12.47 -19.87 1.33
C ARG A 302 13.66 -19.17 1.99
N ASN A 303 13.55 -17.87 2.26
CA ASN A 303 14.65 -17.01 2.68
C ASN A 303 15.79 -16.96 1.65
N GLU A 304 15.43 -16.89 0.36
CA GLU A 304 16.35 -16.91 -0.78
C GLU A 304 16.19 -15.64 -1.63
N ILE A 305 17.26 -15.17 -2.26
CA ILE A 305 17.18 -14.21 -3.37
C ILE A 305 16.82 -15.01 -4.63
N ILE A 306 15.71 -14.65 -5.29
CA ILE A 306 15.27 -15.22 -6.57
C ILE A 306 15.99 -14.54 -7.74
N ASP A 307 16.19 -13.22 -7.65
CA ASP A 307 16.73 -12.39 -8.74
C ASP A 307 17.49 -11.18 -8.17
N ASN A 308 18.52 -10.74 -8.91
CA ASN A 308 19.34 -9.55 -8.62
C ASN A 308 19.49 -8.76 -9.93
N ILE A 309 18.62 -7.77 -10.10
CA ILE A 309 18.41 -7.07 -11.38
C ILE A 309 19.12 -5.73 -11.33
N SER A 310 20.17 -5.55 -12.14
CA SER A 310 20.76 -4.22 -12.36
C SER A 310 19.77 -3.29 -13.06
N CYS A 311 19.25 -2.32 -12.30
CA CYS A 311 18.17 -1.46 -12.74
C CYS A 311 18.66 -0.06 -13.15
N HIS A 312 19.47 0.55 -12.31
CA HIS A 312 19.95 1.93 -12.43
C HIS A 312 21.46 2.00 -12.19
N ALA A 313 22.10 3.06 -12.66
CA ALA A 313 23.53 3.33 -12.39
C ALA A 313 23.73 4.23 -11.14
N SER A 314 22.67 4.43 -10.36
CA SER A 314 22.63 5.29 -9.18
C SER A 314 21.64 4.70 -8.17
N PRO A 315 21.72 5.06 -6.87
CA PRO A 315 20.88 4.48 -5.83
C PRO A 315 19.39 4.50 -6.17
N ILE A 316 18.68 3.41 -5.89
CA ILE A 316 17.22 3.35 -6.03
C ILE A 316 16.58 3.95 -4.78
N ILE A 317 15.92 5.09 -4.93
CA ILE A 317 15.38 5.87 -3.81
C ILE A 317 13.90 5.57 -3.54
N ASP A 318 13.14 5.10 -4.52
CA ASP A 318 11.76 4.68 -4.33
C ASP A 318 11.36 3.54 -5.29
N ILE A 319 10.46 2.67 -4.84
CA ILE A 319 9.99 1.48 -5.56
C ILE A 319 8.54 1.16 -5.22
N GLU A 320 7.73 0.86 -6.23
CA GLU A 320 6.37 0.37 -6.04
C GLU A 320 5.99 -0.68 -7.09
N LEU A 321 5.23 -1.68 -6.64
CA LEU A 321 4.51 -2.61 -7.52
C LEU A 321 3.26 -1.93 -8.06
N ILE A 322 3.10 -1.96 -9.38
CA ILE A 322 1.84 -1.55 -10.02
C ILE A 322 0.78 -2.62 -9.74
N ASN A 323 -0.49 -2.22 -9.64
CA ASN A 323 -1.60 -3.09 -9.21
C ASN A 323 -1.88 -4.30 -10.13
N ASP A 324 -1.17 -4.43 -11.26
CA ASP A 324 -1.13 -5.66 -12.05
C ASP A 324 -0.28 -6.79 -11.43
N TYR A 325 0.54 -6.48 -10.41
CA TYR A 325 1.50 -7.36 -9.72
C TYR A 325 2.55 -8.06 -10.61
N THR A 326 2.66 -7.65 -11.86
CA THR A 326 3.63 -8.15 -12.85
C THR A 326 4.69 -7.11 -13.20
N ASN A 327 4.44 -5.84 -12.89
CA ASN A 327 5.31 -4.71 -13.19
C ASN A 327 5.67 -3.93 -11.91
N ILE A 328 6.90 -3.46 -11.88
CA ILE A 328 7.43 -2.55 -10.87
C ILE A 328 7.78 -1.22 -11.52
N CYS A 329 7.66 -0.14 -10.75
CA CYS A 329 8.24 1.15 -11.08
C CYS A 329 9.35 1.47 -10.07
N THR A 330 10.45 2.06 -10.54
CA THR A 330 11.59 2.46 -9.70
C THR A 330 12.07 3.85 -10.04
N GLN A 331 12.39 4.62 -9.01
CA GLN A 331 13.01 5.94 -9.10
C GLN A 331 14.44 5.89 -8.55
N SER A 332 15.38 6.52 -9.25
CA SER A 332 16.78 6.66 -8.82
C SER A 332 17.16 8.08 -8.46
N GLU A 333 18.26 8.22 -7.70
CA GLU A 333 18.81 9.52 -7.26
C GLU A 333 19.21 10.44 -8.43
N ASP A 334 19.60 9.89 -9.59
CA ASP A 334 19.92 10.67 -10.79
C ASP A 334 18.68 11.20 -11.54
N GLY A 335 17.48 10.89 -11.02
CA GLY A 335 16.19 11.32 -11.52
C GLY A 335 15.61 10.48 -12.64
N LYS A 336 16.14 9.28 -12.91
CA LYS A 336 15.44 8.32 -13.78
C LYS A 336 14.26 7.72 -13.04
N LEU A 337 13.16 7.57 -13.77
CA LEU A 337 12.00 6.80 -13.37
C LEU A 337 11.75 5.77 -14.47
N CYS A 338 11.65 4.48 -14.13
CA CYS A 338 11.41 3.44 -15.12
C CYS A 338 10.40 2.41 -14.62
N GLN A 339 9.64 1.82 -15.56
CA GLN A 339 8.80 0.66 -15.29
C GLN A 339 9.41 -0.58 -15.93
N ARG A 340 9.46 -1.70 -15.18
CA ARG A 340 10.01 -2.98 -15.61
C ARG A 340 9.04 -4.12 -15.35
N SER A 341 9.05 -5.13 -16.22
CA SER A 341 8.25 -6.35 -16.04
C SER A 341 9.04 -7.44 -15.31
N LEU A 342 8.47 -7.92 -14.19
CA LEU A 342 9.00 -9.04 -13.41
C LEU A 342 8.95 -10.37 -14.19
N ASN A 343 7.94 -10.54 -15.06
CA ASN A 343 7.79 -11.75 -15.87
C ASN A 343 8.89 -11.95 -16.92
N HIS A 344 9.58 -10.88 -17.32
CA HIS A 344 10.45 -10.87 -18.49
C HIS A 344 11.85 -10.34 -18.16
N SER A 345 12.52 -10.97 -17.18
CA SER A 345 13.93 -10.70 -16.82
C SER A 345 14.24 -9.19 -16.72
N GLY A 346 13.37 -8.47 -15.99
CA GLY A 346 13.52 -7.03 -15.75
C GLY A 346 13.38 -6.14 -17.00
N LYS A 347 12.77 -6.61 -18.10
CA LYS A 347 12.59 -5.81 -19.33
C LYS A 347 11.97 -4.44 -19.01
N ILE A 348 12.67 -3.38 -19.42
CA ILE A 348 12.17 -2.00 -19.36
C ILE A 348 10.97 -1.87 -20.32
N LEU A 349 9.86 -1.38 -19.78
CA LEU A 349 8.65 -1.04 -20.55
C LEU A 349 8.71 0.43 -21.00
N TRP A 350 9.19 1.32 -20.12
CA TRP A 350 9.56 2.71 -20.43
C TRP A 350 10.56 3.23 -19.39
N GLU A 351 11.31 4.26 -19.77
CA GLU A 351 12.17 5.08 -18.90
C GLU A 351 11.90 6.56 -19.22
N THR A 352 11.88 7.41 -18.20
CA THR A 352 11.81 8.86 -18.33
C THR A 352 12.75 9.52 -17.33
N LYS A 353 13.07 10.81 -17.53
CA LYS A 353 13.87 11.59 -16.57
C LYS A 353 13.05 12.72 -15.97
N ILE A 354 12.93 12.69 -14.65
CA ILE A 354 12.22 13.68 -13.85
C ILE A 354 13.21 14.53 -13.06
N LYS A 355 12.82 15.77 -12.73
CA LYS A 355 13.61 16.64 -11.84
C LYS A 355 13.29 16.28 -10.39
N VAL A 356 14.17 15.49 -9.78
CA VAL A 356 14.10 15.13 -8.37
C VAL A 356 14.85 16.17 -7.54
N GLU A 357 14.27 16.57 -6.41
CA GLU A 357 14.94 17.43 -5.44
C GLU A 357 15.89 16.59 -4.58
N LYS A 358 17.14 17.02 -4.45
CA LYS A 358 18.17 16.28 -3.72
C LYS A 358 18.02 16.47 -2.21
N ASN A 359 17.13 15.70 -1.61
CA ASN A 359 16.95 15.60 -0.16
C ASN A 359 17.56 14.30 0.34
N THR A 360 18.36 14.35 1.41
CA THR A 360 19.06 13.18 1.98
C THR A 360 18.14 12.25 2.77
N VAL A 361 16.98 12.77 3.19
CA VAL A 361 15.93 12.03 3.89
C VAL A 361 14.60 12.44 3.27
N HIS A 362 13.83 11.45 2.81
CA HIS A 362 12.52 11.62 2.18
C HIS A 362 11.69 10.36 2.45
N GLY A 363 10.38 10.44 2.21
CA GLY A 363 9.47 9.30 2.24
C GLY A 363 9.24 8.74 0.84
N LYS A 364 8.04 8.20 0.61
CA LYS A 364 7.60 7.73 -0.71
C LYS A 364 7.45 8.92 -1.67
N LEU A 365 8.16 8.91 -2.79
CA LEU A 365 8.27 10.01 -3.74
C LEU A 365 7.26 9.90 -4.90
N PHE A 366 6.76 8.71 -5.21
CA PHE A 366 5.66 8.53 -6.15
C PHE A 366 4.68 7.45 -5.68
N THR A 367 3.43 7.50 -6.12
CA THR A 367 2.47 6.43 -5.86
C THR A 367 1.39 6.35 -6.93
N PHE A 368 0.79 5.17 -7.11
CA PHE A 368 -0.26 4.94 -8.12
C PHE A 368 -1.68 5.10 -7.58
N ASP A 369 -2.62 5.37 -8.48
CA ASP A 369 -4.05 5.19 -8.23
C ASP A 369 -4.43 3.70 -8.19
N GLN A 370 -5.64 3.38 -7.73
CA GLN A 370 -6.12 1.99 -7.65
C GLN A 370 -6.08 1.24 -8.99
N SER A 371 -6.22 1.91 -10.13
CA SER A 371 -6.15 1.28 -11.45
C SER A 371 -4.72 1.12 -11.99
N GLY A 372 -3.73 1.79 -11.42
CA GLY A 372 -2.35 1.82 -11.93
C GLY A 372 -2.15 2.65 -13.21
N ASN A 373 -3.19 3.36 -13.66
CA ASN A 373 -3.16 4.19 -14.88
C ASN A 373 -2.73 5.64 -14.61
N TYR A 374 -2.70 6.05 -13.35
CA TYR A 374 -2.28 7.37 -12.90
C TYR A 374 -1.28 7.27 -11.76
N MET A 375 -0.36 8.24 -11.71
CA MET A 375 0.71 8.32 -10.72
C MET A 375 0.78 9.73 -10.15
N LEU A 376 0.67 9.82 -8.82
CA LEU A 376 1.05 10.99 -8.04
C LEU A 376 2.57 10.98 -7.90
N LEU A 377 3.23 12.10 -8.21
CA LEU A 377 4.68 12.26 -8.14
C LEU A 377 5.04 13.52 -7.37
N CYS A 378 5.93 13.39 -6.39
CA CYS A 378 6.55 14.50 -5.68
C CYS A 378 7.43 15.31 -6.63
N THR A 379 7.19 16.61 -6.69
CA THR A 379 8.03 17.57 -7.40
C THR A 379 8.35 18.76 -6.52
N GLN A 380 9.27 19.63 -6.96
CA GLN A 380 9.67 20.81 -6.20
C GLN A 380 8.49 21.75 -5.85
N THR A 381 7.46 21.83 -6.68
CA THR A 381 6.29 22.70 -6.45
C THR A 381 5.14 22.02 -5.70
N GLY A 382 5.16 20.70 -5.53
CA GLY A 382 4.05 19.94 -4.96
C GLY A 382 3.92 18.53 -5.57
N GLY A 383 2.85 17.83 -5.20
CA GLY A 383 2.43 16.61 -5.91
C GLY A 383 1.81 16.95 -7.27
N ASN A 384 2.17 16.17 -8.30
CA ASN A 384 1.60 16.27 -9.64
C ASN A 384 1.08 14.89 -10.07
N ILE A 385 -0.08 14.85 -10.73
CA ILE A 385 -0.68 13.61 -11.22
C ILE A 385 -0.42 13.47 -12.71
N TYR A 386 0.13 12.33 -13.09
CA TYR A 386 0.42 11.95 -14.47
C TYR A 386 -0.43 10.75 -14.86
N LYS A 387 -0.91 10.74 -16.10
CA LYS A 387 -1.35 9.51 -16.76
C LYS A 387 -0.12 8.67 -17.12
N MET A 388 -0.21 7.36 -17.01
CA MET A 388 0.89 6.45 -17.30
C MET A 388 1.01 6.16 -18.81
N PRO A 389 2.22 6.13 -19.40
CA PRO A 389 3.51 6.43 -18.78
C PRO A 389 3.76 7.94 -18.57
N PRO A 390 4.52 8.32 -17.53
CA PRO A 390 4.69 9.72 -17.14
C PRO A 390 5.63 10.47 -18.10
N GLY A 391 5.10 11.52 -18.72
CA GLY A 391 5.84 12.45 -19.56
C GLY A 391 5.20 13.84 -19.51
N THR A 392 5.85 14.85 -20.11
CA THR A 392 5.40 16.25 -20.04
C THR A 392 3.96 16.45 -20.55
N GLN A 393 3.57 15.74 -21.61
CA GLN A 393 2.20 15.77 -22.18
C GLN A 393 1.20 14.89 -21.42
N ALA A 394 1.64 14.10 -20.43
CA ALA A 394 0.81 13.20 -19.65
C ALA A 394 0.49 13.75 -18.24
N LYS A 395 1.00 14.93 -17.86
CA LYS A 395 0.59 15.61 -16.62
C LYS A 395 -0.88 16.03 -16.76
N ILE A 396 -1.76 15.44 -15.95
CA ILE A 396 -3.21 15.72 -15.99
C ILE A 396 -3.65 16.72 -14.92
N LEU A 397 -2.94 16.79 -13.78
CA LEU A 397 -3.30 17.68 -12.68
C LEU A 397 -2.04 18.11 -11.91
N GLU A 398 -2.00 19.37 -11.50
CA GLU A 398 -0.94 19.93 -10.65
C GLU A 398 -1.57 20.36 -9.33
N LEU A 399 -1.25 19.65 -8.24
CA LEU A 399 -1.81 19.92 -6.91
C LEU A 399 -1.04 21.06 -6.23
N GLY A 400 0.28 21.09 -6.42
CA GLY A 400 1.14 22.22 -6.11
C GLY A 400 1.19 22.68 -4.64
N GLY A 401 1.83 23.84 -4.45
CA GLY A 401 1.89 24.63 -3.22
C GLY A 401 2.75 24.11 -2.05
N HIS A 402 3.67 23.18 -2.29
CA HIS A 402 4.79 22.93 -1.37
C HIS A 402 6.05 23.70 -1.81
N LYS A 403 7.02 23.88 -0.90
CA LYS A 403 8.35 24.43 -1.21
C LYS A 403 9.40 23.33 -1.12
N GLY A 404 9.23 22.31 -1.95
CA GLY A 404 9.92 21.01 -1.85
C GLY A 404 9.00 19.96 -1.23
N THR A 405 8.66 18.92 -2.00
CA THR A 405 7.79 17.82 -1.56
C THR A 405 8.65 16.61 -1.21
N LEU A 406 8.50 16.10 0.00
CA LEU A 406 9.36 15.05 0.56
C LEU A 406 8.67 13.68 0.64
N CYS A 407 7.34 13.67 0.67
CA CYS A 407 6.58 12.42 0.70
C CYS A 407 5.18 12.60 0.08
N CYS A 408 4.62 11.51 -0.42
CA CYS A 408 3.25 11.43 -0.89
C CYS A 408 2.60 10.08 -0.56
N ASP A 409 1.28 10.09 -0.55
CA ASP A 409 0.45 8.90 -0.42
C ASP A 409 -0.88 9.11 -1.16
N TRP A 410 -1.52 8.04 -1.62
CA TRP A 410 -2.79 8.11 -2.36
C TRP A 410 -3.71 6.98 -1.92
N SER A 411 -4.71 7.33 -1.10
CA SER A 411 -5.80 6.42 -0.73
C SER A 411 -7.02 6.66 -1.62
N THR A 412 -7.86 5.65 -1.82
CA THR A 412 -9.11 5.77 -2.57
C THR A 412 -10.25 5.18 -1.75
N ALA A 413 -11.30 5.96 -1.53
CA ALA A 413 -12.50 5.55 -0.80
C ALA A 413 -13.76 6.07 -1.50
N ASN A 414 -14.75 5.20 -1.74
CA ASN A 414 -16.05 5.57 -2.32
C ASN A 414 -15.98 6.41 -3.62
N GLN A 415 -15.12 6.02 -4.57
CA GLN A 415 -14.87 6.74 -5.85
C GLN A 415 -14.22 8.14 -5.70
N SER A 416 -13.84 8.52 -4.48
CA SER A 416 -13.00 9.68 -4.20
C SER A 416 -11.56 9.23 -3.97
N GLY A 417 -10.62 9.77 -4.73
CA GLY A 417 -9.20 9.71 -4.40
C GLY A 417 -8.86 10.77 -3.36
N THR A 418 -7.98 10.43 -2.42
CA THR A 418 -7.40 11.37 -1.46
C THR A 418 -5.89 11.30 -1.61
N CYS A 419 -5.30 12.33 -2.19
CA CYS A 419 -3.84 12.48 -2.28
C CYS A 419 -3.34 13.27 -1.07
N ILE A 420 -2.39 12.70 -0.35
CA ILE A 420 -1.66 13.34 0.73
C ILE A 420 -0.26 13.69 0.21
N THR A 421 0.20 14.92 0.46
CA THR A 421 1.60 15.30 0.20
C THR A 421 2.20 16.05 1.38
N GLY A 422 3.44 15.73 1.74
CA GLY A 422 4.19 16.37 2.82
C GLY A 422 5.32 17.26 2.28
N GLY A 423 5.39 18.50 2.77
CA GLY A 423 6.38 19.49 2.37
C GLY A 423 7.55 19.65 3.34
N ALA A 424 8.68 20.14 2.82
CA ALA A 424 9.83 20.55 3.60
C ALA A 424 9.51 21.71 4.57
N GLU A 425 8.46 22.49 4.30
CA GLU A 425 7.98 23.55 5.20
C GLU A 425 7.13 23.07 6.39
N GLY A 426 7.03 21.76 6.63
CA GLY A 426 6.26 21.18 7.74
C GLY A 426 4.74 21.24 7.57
N LYS A 427 4.28 21.41 6.33
CA LYS A 427 2.85 21.38 5.97
C LYS A 427 2.51 20.09 5.26
N VAL A 428 1.28 19.62 5.48
CA VAL A 428 0.69 18.51 4.73
C VAL A 428 -0.49 19.05 3.95
N ARG A 429 -0.63 18.62 2.69
CA ARG A 429 -1.77 18.95 1.83
C ARG A 429 -2.64 17.72 1.62
N VAL A 430 -3.95 17.93 1.66
CA VAL A 430 -4.99 16.93 1.42
C VAL A 430 -5.75 17.35 0.18
N SER A 431 -5.57 16.64 -0.93
CA SER A 431 -6.26 16.92 -2.19
C SER A 431 -7.29 15.84 -2.45
N THR A 432 -8.57 16.21 -2.42
CA THR A 432 -9.70 15.31 -2.66
C THR A 432 -10.07 15.35 -4.14
N LEU A 433 -10.12 14.19 -4.79
CA LEU A 433 -10.26 14.04 -6.23
C LEU A 433 -11.47 13.16 -6.57
N LEU A 434 -12.31 13.60 -7.50
CA LEU A 434 -13.29 12.72 -8.13
C LEU A 434 -12.62 11.93 -9.25
N SER A 435 -12.78 10.60 -9.25
CA SER A 435 -12.33 9.77 -10.38
C SER A 435 -13.13 10.08 -11.65
N PRO A 436 -12.49 9.98 -12.85
CA PRO A 436 -13.19 10.16 -14.12
C PRO A 436 -14.18 9.03 -14.45
#